data_AF-A0AAV7EC02-F1
#
_entry.id   AF-A0AAV7EC02-F1
#
_cell.length_a   1.000
_cell.length_b   1.000
_cell.length_c   1.000
_cell.angle_alpha   90.00
_cell.angle_beta   90.00
_cell.angle_gamma   90.00
#
_symmetry.space_group_name_H-M   'P 1'
#
loop_
_entity.id
_entity.type
_entity.pdbx_description
1 polymer ?
#
loop_
_entity_poly.entity_id
_entity_poly.type
_entity_poly.pdbx_seq_one_letter_code
_entity_poly.pdbx_strand_id
1 'polypeptide(L)'
;MRYHRSPRRRFTLRRFFLLFGVLAVCSVLLTALRSIGSLDTAQLPPVGEDEPVGRFAEPTVGSPLVRSTCATVEQMGEQFAAGSSKESLRVRRIIERHFVMNGATRVRELPPDQFCRQGFVLGKASEAGFGNEMYKILSAAALSVVLNRSLIIGQTRGKYPFGDYISYTNQSFTLKEVKHLWNLNDCVGKHGKHLFIRTDDFEKPAQTNILCSDWRRWKQPIIWFKGTTDAVGIQFLLKNLHPGMRKAASILFGHPRILKSRPNVFGELMRFVVSPSQAVQDAVEWVLNNGPVPDVSLHMRMMMNRPVRAEQAAVHCIKKALHAFQQNSVRPRIVLVSDTPSVIDDIKPMLTNFAEVLHFDYKSYRGNISGDGVNGGAEHNTEFRAKDWGPAPRWVMFVDFFLASRAKHAVISGAHRRVGTTYAQLVAALAAAANEPGEQDSAASRNFLFLSSFHSNLLVEGLRSQIGWGHVWNRYAGPLSCRGQSNQCAYTPLLPPAWWDDEWQSPIGRDIRRLREYGVQLTDSGDVNETLLHSFCVSRKDTVKTISVYRH
;
A
#
# COMPACT_ATOMS: atom_id res chain seq x y z
N MET A 1 26.09 -69.25 -3.32
CA MET A 1 27.40 -69.00 -3.98
C MET A 1 27.39 -67.57 -4.49
N ARG A 2 28.32 -66.64 -4.25
CA ARG A 2 29.60 -66.58 -3.54
C ARG A 2 29.72 -65.14 -3.02
N TYR A 3 30.12 -64.99 -1.75
CA TYR A 3 30.72 -63.78 -1.21
C TYR A 3 32.22 -63.83 -1.52
N HIS A 4 32.84 -62.75 -2.03
CA HIS A 4 34.25 -62.47 -1.75
C HIS A 4 34.69 -61.02 -2.06
N ARG A 5 35.10 -60.36 -0.98
CA ARG A 5 36.33 -59.57 -0.72
C ARG A 5 36.95 -58.65 -1.78
N SER A 6 37.40 -57.51 -1.23
CA SER A 6 38.12 -56.37 -1.78
C SER A 6 39.49 -56.67 -2.41
N PRO A 7 40.09 -55.63 -3.03
CA PRO A 7 41.50 -55.34 -2.77
C PRO A 7 41.78 -53.87 -2.41
N ARG A 8 42.64 -53.72 -1.41
CA ARG A 8 43.36 -52.48 -1.02
C ARG A 8 44.29 -52.01 -2.14
N ARG A 9 44.39 -50.70 -2.37
CA ARG A 9 45.56 -50.07 -3.04
C ARG A 9 46.09 -48.91 -2.21
N ARG A 10 47.39 -48.99 -1.94
CA ARG A 10 48.25 -48.04 -1.23
C ARG A 10 48.26 -46.69 -1.95
N PHE A 11 47.87 -45.61 -1.27
CA PHE A 11 48.12 -44.25 -1.73
C PHE A 11 49.37 -43.70 -1.05
N THR A 12 50.28 -43.23 -1.88
CA THR A 12 51.65 -42.82 -1.61
C THR A 12 51.72 -41.47 -0.88
N LEU A 13 52.54 -41.42 0.18
CA LEU A 13 52.86 -40.29 1.07
C LEU A 13 53.44 -39.02 0.37
N ARG A 14 53.53 -39.01 -0.97
CA ARG A 14 54.21 -37.95 -1.76
C ARG A 14 53.32 -36.74 -2.08
N ARG A 15 52.00 -36.84 -1.89
CA ARG A 15 51.05 -35.73 -2.18
C ARG A 15 50.80 -34.78 -1.00
N PHE A 16 51.20 -35.15 0.22
CA PHE A 16 50.98 -34.31 1.41
C PHE A 16 52.00 -33.17 1.54
N PHE A 17 53.24 -33.36 1.07
CA PHE A 17 54.28 -32.31 1.14
C PHE A 17 54.12 -31.20 0.09
N LEU A 18 53.43 -31.46 -1.03
CA LEU A 18 53.14 -30.44 -2.04
C LEU A 18 52.01 -29.47 -1.61
N LEU A 19 51.13 -29.88 -0.68
CA LEU A 19 50.03 -29.03 -0.22
C LEU A 19 50.47 -27.94 0.76
N PHE A 20 51.53 -28.18 1.54
CA PHE A 20 52.04 -27.20 2.52
C PHE A 20 52.92 -26.11 1.89
N GLY A 21 53.59 -26.40 0.75
CA GLY A 21 54.39 -25.39 0.04
C GLY A 21 53.55 -24.28 -0.62
N VAL A 22 52.34 -24.60 -1.09
CA VAL A 22 51.47 -23.63 -1.79
C VAL A 22 50.79 -22.65 -0.83
N LEU A 23 50.51 -23.08 0.42
CA LEU A 23 49.88 -22.22 1.43
C LEU A 23 50.84 -21.16 2.01
N ALA A 24 52.15 -21.43 2.00
CA ALA A 24 53.16 -20.46 2.45
C ALA A 24 53.37 -19.31 1.44
N VAL A 25 53.29 -19.59 0.13
CA VAL A 25 53.49 -18.58 -0.93
C VAL A 25 52.30 -17.62 -1.06
N CYS A 26 51.06 -18.09 -0.88
CA CYS A 26 49.87 -17.22 -0.92
C CYS A 26 49.80 -16.22 0.25
N SER A 27 50.39 -16.57 1.40
CA SER A 27 50.36 -15.71 2.60
C SER A 27 51.32 -14.51 2.48
N VAL A 28 52.41 -14.64 1.70
CA VAL A 28 53.36 -13.54 1.44
C VAL A 28 52.86 -12.60 0.33
N LEU A 29 52.01 -13.07 -0.60
CA LEU A 29 51.42 -12.22 -1.64
C LEU A 29 50.32 -11.28 -1.09
N LEU A 30 49.60 -11.70 -0.04
CA LEU A 30 48.53 -10.92 0.58
C LEU A 30 49.03 -9.78 1.48
N THR A 31 50.28 -9.85 1.97
CA THR A 31 50.90 -8.77 2.75
C THR A 31 51.54 -7.70 1.88
N ALA A 32 52.00 -8.03 0.66
CA ALA A 32 52.58 -7.07 -0.29
C ALA A 32 51.54 -6.17 -0.98
N LEU A 33 50.28 -6.61 -1.10
CA LEU A 33 49.21 -5.83 -1.74
C LEU A 33 48.52 -4.81 -0.82
N ARG A 34 48.90 -4.73 0.46
CA ARG A 34 48.38 -3.73 1.41
C ARG A 34 49.21 -2.44 1.50
N SER A 35 50.26 -2.29 0.69
CA SER A 35 51.15 -1.13 0.74
C SER A 35 51.40 -0.52 -0.65
N ILE A 36 50.35 0.01 -1.28
CA ILE A 36 50.48 1.09 -2.27
C ILE A 36 49.34 2.09 -2.02
N GLY A 37 49.69 3.20 -1.39
CA GLY A 37 48.80 4.32 -1.15
C GLY A 37 48.76 5.31 -2.32
N SER A 38 47.61 6.00 -2.38
CA SER A 38 47.39 7.40 -2.78
C SER A 38 47.91 7.92 -4.13
N LEU A 39 46.97 8.31 -5.00
CA LEU A 39 47.11 9.51 -5.85
C LEU A 39 45.74 10.12 -6.15
N ASP A 40 45.74 11.45 -6.08
CA ASP A 40 44.66 12.40 -5.81
C ASP A 40 43.86 12.87 -7.05
N THR A 41 42.88 13.75 -6.76
CA THR A 41 42.09 14.68 -7.62
C THR A 41 40.66 14.23 -8.00
N ALA A 42 39.58 15.01 -7.83
CA ALA A 42 39.37 16.37 -7.34
C ALA A 42 37.93 16.57 -6.80
N GLN A 43 37.76 17.58 -5.93
CA GLN A 43 36.58 17.97 -5.13
C GLN A 43 35.29 18.38 -5.87
N LEU A 44 34.16 18.17 -5.19
CA LEU A 44 33.01 19.09 -5.03
C LEU A 44 32.55 19.04 -3.54
N PRO A 45 31.95 20.11 -2.97
CA PRO A 45 32.18 20.53 -1.58
C PRO A 45 31.32 19.81 -0.50
N PRO A 46 31.73 19.85 0.78
CA PRO A 46 31.07 19.13 1.87
C PRO A 46 29.88 19.93 2.44
N VAL A 47 28.78 19.23 2.70
CA VAL A 47 27.71 19.70 3.61
C VAL A 47 27.96 19.03 4.95
N GLY A 48 28.13 19.84 5.98
CA GLY A 48 28.64 19.44 7.30
C GLY A 48 27.79 18.41 8.01
N GLU A 49 28.48 17.40 8.55
CA GLU A 49 28.09 16.70 9.76
C GLU A 49 28.95 17.25 10.89
N ASP A 50 28.32 17.70 11.99
CA ASP A 50 28.70 17.30 13.34
C ASP A 50 27.69 17.89 14.34
N GLU A 51 26.75 17.05 14.77
CA GLU A 51 26.13 17.11 16.09
C GLU A 51 26.12 15.65 16.61
N PRO A 52 26.65 15.38 17.81
CA PRO A 52 27.06 14.04 18.20
C PRO A 52 25.84 13.15 18.45
N VAL A 53 25.87 11.94 17.88
CA VAL A 53 24.95 10.85 18.24
C VAL A 53 25.16 10.56 19.73
N GLY A 54 24.26 11.09 20.56
CA GLY A 54 24.22 10.80 21.99
C GLY A 54 24.14 9.30 22.22
N ARG A 55 25.00 8.79 23.11
CA ARG A 55 24.91 7.42 23.62
C ARG A 55 23.48 7.17 24.11
N PHE A 56 22.77 6.29 23.42
CA PHE A 56 21.48 5.79 23.89
C PHE A 56 21.71 5.08 25.22
N ALA A 57 21.13 5.63 26.29
CA ALA A 57 21.01 4.94 27.56
C ALA A 57 20.24 3.63 27.32
N GLU A 58 20.79 2.52 27.80
CA GLU A 58 20.05 1.26 27.87
C GLU A 58 18.73 1.50 28.63
N PRO A 59 17.60 0.97 28.13
CA PRO A 59 16.35 1.08 28.86
C PRO A 59 16.51 0.35 30.19
N THR A 60 16.25 1.06 31.27
CA THR A 60 16.11 0.49 32.61
C THR A 60 15.16 -0.69 32.53
N VAL A 61 15.67 -1.87 32.91
CA VAL A 61 14.90 -3.11 33.01
C VAL A 61 13.89 -2.92 34.13
N GLY A 62 12.71 -2.42 33.77
CA GLY A 62 11.51 -2.55 34.59
C GLY A 62 11.20 -4.03 34.76
N SER A 63 10.72 -4.38 35.96
CA SER A 63 10.36 -5.74 36.36
C SER A 63 9.61 -6.51 35.27
N PRO A 64 9.82 -7.84 35.13
CA PRO A 64 9.19 -8.63 34.09
C PRO A 64 7.67 -8.63 34.30
N LEU A 65 6.97 -7.72 33.61
CA LEU A 65 5.54 -7.85 33.40
C LEU A 65 5.35 -9.20 32.71
N VAL A 66 4.55 -10.07 33.33
CA VAL A 66 4.03 -11.27 32.70
C VAL A 66 3.32 -10.84 31.43
N ARG A 67 4.01 -10.92 30.28
CA ARG A 67 3.46 -10.56 28.97
C ARG A 67 2.24 -11.45 28.73
N SER A 68 1.07 -10.85 28.57
CA SER A 68 -0.09 -11.60 28.10
C SER A 68 0.25 -12.25 26.76
N THR A 69 -0.14 -13.51 26.57
CA THR A 69 0.14 -14.25 25.33
C THR A 69 -0.70 -13.77 24.15
N CYS A 70 -1.70 -12.91 24.40
CA CYS A 70 -2.55 -12.26 23.41
C CYS A 70 -2.92 -10.84 23.84
N ALA A 71 -3.42 -10.04 22.90
CA ALA A 71 -3.99 -8.71 23.12
C ALA A 71 -5.38 -8.59 22.47
N THR A 72 -6.22 -7.72 23.04
CA THR A 72 -7.48 -7.28 22.42
C THR A 72 -7.21 -6.40 21.21
N VAL A 73 -8.18 -6.28 20.29
CA VAL A 73 -8.00 -5.44 19.10
C VAL A 73 -7.76 -3.97 19.44
N GLU A 74 -8.31 -3.46 20.55
CA GLU A 74 -8.04 -2.10 21.03
C GLU A 74 -6.60 -1.93 21.49
N GLN A 75 -6.08 -2.86 22.29
CA GLN A 75 -4.67 -2.86 22.71
C GLN A 75 -3.72 -2.94 21.51
N MET A 76 -4.03 -3.80 20.53
CA MET A 76 -3.23 -3.90 19.30
C MET A 76 -3.28 -2.60 18.46
N GLY A 77 -4.37 -1.84 18.56
CA GLY A 77 -4.61 -0.60 17.85
C GLY A 77 -4.00 0.64 18.53
N GLU A 78 -3.85 0.64 19.85
CA GLU A 78 -3.50 1.81 20.67
C GLU A 78 -2.27 2.59 20.17
N GLN A 79 -1.26 1.87 19.69
CA GLN A 79 -0.05 2.42 19.08
C GLN A 79 -0.28 3.32 17.83
N PHE A 80 -1.45 3.25 17.18
CA PHE A 80 -1.82 4.10 16.04
C PHE A 80 -2.58 5.37 16.44
N ALA A 81 -2.92 5.54 17.72
CA ALA A 81 -3.67 6.72 18.20
C ALA A 81 -2.90 8.03 18.01
N ALA A 82 -1.56 7.98 18.06
CA ALA A 82 -0.71 9.15 17.92
C ALA A 82 -0.66 9.74 16.50
N GLY A 83 -1.21 9.04 15.49
CA GLY A 83 -1.19 9.47 14.09
C GLY A 83 0.22 9.58 13.50
N SER A 84 0.31 10.08 12.27
CA SER A 84 1.57 10.28 11.54
C SER A 84 1.55 11.50 10.62
N SER A 85 0.87 12.57 11.04
CA SER A 85 0.67 13.82 10.28
C SER A 85 1.98 14.40 9.75
N LYS A 86 2.99 14.59 10.62
CA LYS A 86 4.32 15.11 10.23
C LYS A 86 4.98 14.29 9.12
N GLU A 87 4.90 12.96 9.20
CA GLU A 87 5.47 12.07 8.19
C GLU A 87 4.66 12.10 6.90
N SER A 88 3.33 12.26 7.00
CA SER A 88 2.44 12.40 5.84
C SER A 88 2.73 13.70 5.08
N LEU A 89 2.94 14.82 5.77
CA LEU A 89 3.37 16.09 5.16
C LEU A 89 4.78 16.01 4.55
N ARG A 90 5.70 15.25 5.17
CA ARG A 90 7.02 14.96 4.56
C ARG A 90 6.84 14.20 3.24
N VAL A 91 6.00 13.18 3.22
CA VAL A 91 5.73 12.39 2.01
C VAL A 91 5.02 13.20 0.93
N ARG A 92 4.07 14.06 1.29
CA ARG A 92 3.43 15.02 0.39
C ARG A 92 4.47 15.80 -0.42
N ARG A 93 5.46 16.40 0.26
CA ARG A 93 6.56 17.15 -0.38
C ARG A 93 7.42 16.28 -1.28
N ILE A 94 7.68 15.03 -0.90
CA ILE A 94 8.44 14.09 -1.74
C ILE A 94 7.68 13.78 -3.02
N ILE A 95 6.37 13.52 -2.92
CA ILE A 95 5.50 13.23 -4.06
C ILE A 95 5.46 14.44 -5.00
N GLU A 96 5.20 15.63 -4.46
CA GLU A 96 5.13 16.87 -5.26
C GLU A 96 6.45 17.15 -5.98
N ARG A 97 7.58 17.09 -5.28
CA ARG A 97 8.91 17.25 -5.89
C ARG A 97 9.19 16.18 -6.95
N HIS A 98 8.81 14.93 -6.70
CA HIS A 98 8.99 13.85 -7.66
C HIS A 98 8.26 14.15 -8.97
N PHE A 99 7.00 14.59 -8.91
CA PHE A 99 6.22 14.88 -10.12
C PHE A 99 6.59 16.22 -10.78
N VAL A 100 7.21 17.17 -10.08
CA VAL A 100 7.85 18.32 -10.74
C VAL A 100 9.02 17.85 -11.63
N MET A 101 9.84 16.92 -11.14
CA MET A 101 11.06 16.49 -11.84
C MET A 101 10.83 15.38 -12.87
N ASN A 102 9.91 14.45 -12.59
CA ASN A 102 9.66 13.25 -13.38
C ASN A 102 8.25 13.21 -13.98
N GLY A 103 7.43 14.23 -13.72
CA GLY A 103 6.08 14.33 -14.28
C GLY A 103 6.10 14.62 -15.77
N ALA A 104 4.99 14.30 -16.41
CA ALA A 104 4.89 14.35 -17.85
C ALA A 104 5.14 15.73 -18.44
N THR A 105 4.73 16.80 -17.74
CA THR A 105 4.98 18.19 -18.16
C THR A 105 6.46 18.45 -18.43
N ARG A 106 7.33 18.16 -17.45
CA ARG A 106 8.78 18.39 -17.57
C ARG A 106 9.46 17.41 -18.52
N VAL A 107 9.04 16.14 -18.48
CA VAL A 107 9.70 15.06 -19.24
C VAL A 107 9.45 15.17 -20.74
N ARG A 108 8.28 15.69 -21.16
CA ARG A 108 7.98 15.99 -22.57
C ARG A 108 8.99 16.95 -23.20
N GLU A 109 9.54 17.85 -22.40
CA GLU A 109 10.45 18.93 -22.84
C GLU A 109 11.93 18.51 -22.77
N LEU A 110 12.23 17.27 -22.38
CA LEU A 110 13.61 16.80 -22.33
C LEU A 110 14.22 16.69 -23.74
N PRO A 111 15.51 17.02 -23.91
CA PRO A 111 16.23 16.69 -25.13
C PRO A 111 16.18 15.19 -25.44
N PRO A 112 16.27 14.79 -26.72
CA PRO A 112 16.12 13.38 -27.13
C PRO A 112 17.00 12.41 -26.36
N ASP A 113 18.28 12.75 -26.14
CA ASP A 113 19.21 11.88 -25.43
C ASP A 113 18.82 11.65 -23.96
N GLN A 114 18.22 12.66 -23.32
CA GLN A 114 17.73 12.58 -21.94
C GLN A 114 16.38 11.85 -21.89
N PHE A 115 15.45 12.16 -22.79
CA PHE A 115 14.16 11.49 -22.88
C PHE A 115 14.32 9.97 -23.08
N CYS A 116 15.19 9.55 -23.99
CA CYS A 116 15.43 8.12 -24.26
C CYS A 116 16.09 7.37 -23.10
N ARG A 117 16.62 8.08 -22.08
CA ARG A 117 17.12 7.49 -20.83
C ARG A 117 16.05 7.48 -19.72
N GLN A 118 14.93 8.16 -19.90
CA GLN A 118 13.88 8.23 -18.90
C GLN A 118 13.26 6.85 -18.66
N GLY A 119 13.15 6.48 -17.38
CA GLY A 119 12.45 5.28 -16.95
C GLY A 119 10.99 5.59 -16.64
N PHE A 120 10.13 4.58 -16.82
CA PHE A 120 8.70 4.68 -16.59
C PHE A 120 8.19 3.53 -15.72
N VAL A 121 7.10 3.78 -14.97
CA VAL A 121 6.35 2.76 -14.26
C VAL A 121 4.90 2.77 -14.74
N LEU A 122 4.41 1.61 -15.16
CA LEU A 122 3.06 1.43 -15.66
C LEU A 122 2.12 0.97 -14.53
N GLY A 123 1.14 1.81 -14.22
CA GLY A 123 -0.06 1.44 -13.47
C GLY A 123 -1.18 1.07 -14.42
N LYS A 124 -1.63 -0.19 -14.38
CA LYS A 124 -2.75 -0.66 -15.20
C LYS A 124 -3.86 -1.21 -14.31
N ALA A 125 -5.03 -0.60 -14.42
CA ALA A 125 -6.26 -1.03 -13.80
C ALA A 125 -7.25 -1.54 -14.85
N SER A 126 -8.20 -2.34 -14.39
CA SER A 126 -9.42 -2.71 -15.08
C SER A 126 -10.61 -1.99 -14.43
N GLU A 127 -11.77 -2.00 -15.06
CA GLU A 127 -13.00 -1.44 -14.47
C GLU A 127 -13.74 -2.45 -13.59
N ALA A 128 -12.99 -3.20 -12.78
CA ALA A 128 -13.51 -4.09 -11.76
C ALA A 128 -13.82 -3.30 -10.47
N GLY A 129 -13.43 -3.80 -9.30
CA GLY A 129 -13.70 -3.16 -8.02
C GLY A 129 -12.79 -1.95 -7.79
N PHE A 130 -13.38 -0.77 -7.59
CA PHE A 130 -12.65 0.50 -7.51
C PHE A 130 -11.46 0.47 -6.53
N GLY A 131 -11.66 -0.02 -5.31
CA GLY A 131 -10.61 -0.05 -4.28
C GLY A 131 -9.35 -0.82 -4.73
N ASN A 132 -9.50 -2.08 -5.14
CA ASN A 132 -8.37 -2.91 -5.55
C ASN A 132 -7.67 -2.38 -6.81
N GLU A 133 -8.47 -1.88 -7.76
CA GLU A 133 -7.94 -1.36 -9.03
C GLU A 133 -7.22 -0.03 -8.83
N MET A 134 -7.70 0.83 -7.92
CA MET A 134 -7.03 2.07 -7.56
C MET A 134 -5.69 1.79 -6.86
N TYR A 135 -5.60 0.79 -5.98
CA TYR A 135 -4.31 0.39 -5.39
C TYR A 135 -3.26 -0.02 -6.43
N LYS A 136 -3.64 -0.59 -7.57
CA LYS A 136 -2.69 -0.89 -8.66
C LYS A 136 -2.09 0.39 -9.26
N ILE A 137 -2.92 1.42 -9.44
CA ILE A 137 -2.48 2.73 -9.94
C ILE A 137 -1.61 3.43 -8.89
N LEU A 138 -2.06 3.48 -7.64
CA LEU A 138 -1.34 4.15 -6.56
C LEU A 138 -0.03 3.43 -6.20
N SER A 139 0.02 2.09 -6.29
CA SER A 139 1.26 1.34 -6.14
C SER A 139 2.25 1.65 -7.27
N ALA A 140 1.77 1.81 -8.51
CA ALA A 140 2.62 2.25 -9.60
C ALA A 140 3.15 3.68 -9.40
N ALA A 141 2.32 4.60 -8.88
CA ALA A 141 2.75 5.94 -8.51
C ALA A 141 3.77 5.93 -7.37
N ALA A 142 3.55 5.13 -6.32
CA ALA A 142 4.52 4.95 -5.24
C ALA A 142 5.85 4.39 -5.77
N LEU A 143 5.79 3.38 -6.65
CA LEU A 143 6.98 2.80 -7.26
C LEU A 143 7.71 3.79 -8.17
N SER A 144 6.99 4.67 -8.86
CA SER A 144 7.58 5.74 -9.67
C SER A 144 8.41 6.68 -8.81
N VAL A 145 7.89 7.07 -7.64
CA VAL A 145 8.60 7.85 -6.62
C VAL A 145 9.83 7.10 -6.10
N VAL A 146 9.68 5.85 -5.67
CA VAL A 146 10.78 5.02 -5.12
C VAL A 146 11.93 4.82 -6.12
N LEU A 147 11.61 4.73 -7.42
CA LEU A 147 12.58 4.45 -8.48
C LEU A 147 13.03 5.69 -9.27
N ASN A 148 12.52 6.88 -8.96
CA ASN A 148 12.72 8.10 -9.77
C ASN A 148 12.40 7.89 -11.25
N ARG A 149 11.21 7.36 -11.52
CA ARG A 149 10.68 7.10 -12.86
C ARG A 149 9.39 7.87 -13.10
N SER A 150 9.06 8.12 -14.35
CA SER A 150 7.77 8.75 -14.71
C SER A 150 6.61 7.77 -14.58
N LEU A 151 5.44 8.26 -14.19
CA LEU A 151 4.23 7.46 -14.09
C LEU A 151 3.52 7.35 -15.46
N ILE A 152 3.17 6.13 -15.86
CA ILE A 152 2.22 5.86 -16.94
C ILE A 152 0.93 5.33 -16.33
N ILE A 153 -0.20 5.96 -16.66
CA ILE A 153 -1.53 5.43 -16.36
C ILE A 153 -2.05 4.73 -17.61
N GLY A 154 -2.25 3.42 -17.49
CA GLY A 154 -2.63 2.55 -18.60
C GLY A 154 -4.07 2.77 -19.03
N GLN A 155 -4.26 3.09 -20.31
CA GLN A 155 -5.58 3.19 -20.95
C GLN A 155 -5.96 1.87 -21.62
N THR A 156 -7.26 1.55 -21.64
CA THR A 156 -7.82 0.44 -22.41
C THR A 156 -8.70 1.01 -23.52
N ARG A 157 -8.39 0.69 -24.78
CA ARG A 157 -9.09 1.24 -25.96
C ARG A 157 -9.19 2.78 -25.95
N GLY A 158 -8.12 3.45 -25.49
CA GLY A 158 -8.04 4.91 -25.41
C GLY A 158 -8.76 5.53 -24.22
N LYS A 159 -9.46 4.75 -23.39
CA LYS A 159 -10.14 5.24 -22.19
C LYS A 159 -9.32 5.00 -20.93
N TYR A 160 -9.30 5.99 -20.05
CA TYR A 160 -8.77 5.81 -18.69
C TYR A 160 -9.72 4.93 -17.87
N PRO A 161 -9.19 4.07 -16.98
CA PRO A 161 -10.04 3.30 -16.08
C PRO A 161 -10.85 4.26 -15.21
N PHE A 162 -12.17 4.10 -15.16
CA PHE A 162 -13.07 5.00 -14.40
C PHE A 162 -13.09 6.46 -14.87
N GLY A 163 -12.58 6.76 -16.08
CA GLY A 163 -12.46 8.13 -16.60
C GLY A 163 -13.78 8.89 -16.75
N ASP A 164 -14.91 8.18 -16.73
CA ASP A 164 -16.25 8.79 -16.73
C ASP A 164 -16.60 9.43 -15.37
N TYR A 165 -15.92 9.02 -14.28
CA TYR A 165 -16.24 9.43 -12.91
C TYR A 165 -15.12 10.20 -12.21
N ILE A 166 -13.86 9.97 -12.62
CA ILE A 166 -12.67 10.63 -12.08
C ILE A 166 -11.81 11.22 -13.18
N SER A 167 -11.09 12.28 -12.84
CA SER A 167 -10.06 12.88 -13.68
C SER A 167 -8.67 12.52 -13.15
N TYR A 168 -7.77 12.11 -14.05
CA TYR A 168 -6.38 11.80 -13.73
C TYR A 168 -5.47 13.02 -13.89
N THR A 169 -4.41 13.09 -13.09
CA THR A 169 -3.38 14.12 -13.17
C THR A 169 -2.74 14.23 -14.55
N ASN A 170 -2.51 15.46 -15.01
CA ASN A 170 -1.77 15.77 -16.23
C ASN A 170 -0.25 15.53 -16.11
N GLN A 171 0.24 15.22 -14.91
CA GLN A 171 1.63 14.84 -14.64
C GLN A 171 1.94 13.37 -14.94
N SER A 172 0.96 12.61 -15.43
CA SER A 172 1.13 11.24 -15.88
C SER A 172 1.17 11.14 -17.40
N PHE A 173 1.81 10.08 -17.90
CA PHE A 173 1.80 9.72 -19.31
C PHE A 173 0.72 8.68 -19.63
N THR A 174 0.34 8.61 -20.90
CA THR A 174 -0.30 7.39 -21.45
C THR A 174 0.74 6.50 -22.12
N LEU A 175 0.48 5.19 -22.23
CA LEU A 175 1.37 4.31 -22.98
C LEU A 175 1.42 4.69 -24.48
N LYS A 176 0.33 5.21 -25.04
CA LYS A 176 0.27 5.68 -26.43
C LYS A 176 1.21 6.86 -26.64
N GLU A 177 1.18 7.82 -25.72
CA GLU A 177 2.05 8.98 -25.72
C GLU A 177 3.53 8.61 -25.60
N VAL A 178 3.89 7.73 -24.65
CA VAL A 178 5.28 7.27 -24.52
C VAL A 178 5.77 6.64 -25.81
N LYS A 179 4.98 5.77 -26.48
CA LYS A 179 5.35 5.21 -27.79
C LYS A 179 5.61 6.28 -28.85
N HIS A 180 4.74 7.29 -28.90
CA HIS A 180 4.85 8.37 -29.87
C HIS A 180 6.13 9.17 -29.63
N LEU A 181 6.39 9.60 -28.40
CA LEU A 181 7.61 10.35 -28.04
C LEU A 181 8.88 9.49 -28.21
N TRP A 182 8.79 8.18 -27.97
CA TRP A 182 9.91 7.26 -28.20
C TRP A 182 10.34 7.21 -29.67
N ASN A 183 9.36 7.25 -30.58
CA ASN A 183 9.61 7.33 -32.03
C ASN A 183 10.10 8.71 -32.43
N LEU A 184 9.46 9.78 -31.93
CA LEU A 184 9.80 11.16 -32.27
C LEU A 184 11.25 11.49 -31.93
N ASN A 185 11.75 10.99 -30.80
CA ASN A 185 13.12 11.20 -30.34
C ASN A 185 14.13 10.19 -30.93
N ASP A 186 13.70 9.35 -31.88
CA ASP A 186 14.50 8.27 -32.48
C ASP A 186 15.30 7.45 -31.45
N CYS A 187 14.62 7.02 -30.38
CA CYS A 187 15.29 6.32 -29.29
C CYS A 187 15.89 4.98 -29.73
N VAL A 188 15.31 4.33 -30.74
CA VAL A 188 15.81 3.05 -31.26
C VAL A 188 16.97 3.26 -32.22
N GLY A 189 16.82 4.12 -33.25
CA GLY A 189 17.85 4.33 -34.28
C GLY A 189 19.06 5.04 -33.72
N LYS A 190 18.89 6.29 -33.25
CA LYS A 190 19.97 7.13 -32.75
C LYS A 190 20.54 6.72 -31.40
N HIS A 191 19.71 6.18 -30.51
CA HIS A 191 20.12 5.90 -29.12
C HIS A 191 20.19 4.41 -28.75
N GLY A 192 19.81 3.49 -29.64
CA GLY A 192 19.86 2.03 -29.39
C GLY A 192 18.98 1.56 -28.21
N LYS A 193 17.94 2.32 -27.86
CA LYS A 193 17.05 2.05 -26.73
C LYS A 193 15.71 1.50 -27.20
N HIS A 194 15.56 0.19 -27.09
CA HIS A 194 14.28 -0.48 -27.35
C HIS A 194 13.28 -0.28 -26.21
N LEU A 195 12.03 0.01 -26.57
CA LEU A 195 10.93 0.17 -25.61
C LEU A 195 10.36 -1.18 -25.19
N PHE A 196 10.87 -1.71 -24.07
CA PHE A 196 10.38 -2.94 -23.45
C PHE A 196 9.68 -2.68 -22.12
N ILE A 197 8.64 -3.47 -21.84
CA ILE A 197 8.00 -3.54 -20.51
C ILE A 197 8.56 -4.76 -19.78
N ARG A 198 9.23 -4.56 -18.64
CA ARG A 198 9.50 -5.63 -17.68
C ARG A 198 8.29 -5.80 -16.78
N THR A 199 7.75 -7.00 -16.71
CA THR A 199 6.65 -7.34 -15.80
C THR A 199 7.18 -8.07 -14.59
N ASP A 200 6.67 -7.71 -13.41
CA ASP A 200 6.88 -8.42 -12.16
C ASP A 200 5.51 -8.64 -11.52
N ASP A 201 5.15 -9.88 -11.18
CA ASP A 201 3.77 -10.23 -10.77
C ASP A 201 3.72 -10.65 -9.31
N PHE A 202 3.31 -9.72 -8.46
CA PHE A 202 3.25 -9.91 -7.01
C PHE A 202 2.38 -11.09 -6.63
N GLU A 203 1.30 -11.39 -7.35
CA GLU A 203 0.41 -12.51 -7.02
C GLU A 203 0.99 -13.88 -7.38
N LYS A 204 2.15 -13.92 -8.05
CA LYS A 204 2.81 -15.14 -8.49
C LYS A 204 4.20 -15.21 -7.86
N PRO A 205 4.36 -15.90 -6.72
CA PRO A 205 5.60 -15.89 -5.94
C PRO A 205 6.81 -16.34 -6.75
N ALA A 206 6.62 -17.33 -7.62
CA ALA A 206 7.62 -17.83 -8.56
C ALA A 206 8.02 -16.82 -9.67
N GLN A 207 7.19 -15.80 -9.95
CA GLN A 207 7.38 -14.82 -11.03
C GLN A 207 7.73 -13.40 -10.55
N THR A 208 7.83 -13.17 -9.23
CA THR A 208 8.15 -11.86 -8.66
C THR A 208 9.55 -11.81 -8.04
N ASN A 209 10.28 -10.73 -8.33
CA ASN A 209 11.60 -10.46 -7.76
C ASN A 209 11.53 -9.34 -6.72
N ILE A 210 10.36 -9.10 -6.11
CA ILE A 210 10.17 -7.98 -5.19
C ILE A 210 11.10 -8.01 -3.96
N LEU A 211 11.44 -9.20 -3.47
CA LEU A 211 12.39 -9.35 -2.35
C LEU A 211 13.84 -9.48 -2.81
N CYS A 212 14.11 -10.09 -3.97
CA CYS A 212 15.45 -10.60 -4.29
C CYS A 212 16.24 -9.75 -5.29
N SER A 213 15.65 -8.73 -5.92
CA SER A 213 16.33 -7.93 -6.94
C SER A 213 16.44 -6.45 -6.56
N ASP A 214 17.46 -5.77 -7.08
CA ASP A 214 17.61 -4.32 -6.98
C ASP A 214 16.94 -3.64 -8.19
N TRP A 215 15.70 -3.19 -7.99
CA TRP A 215 14.87 -2.66 -9.07
C TRP A 215 15.40 -1.33 -9.62
N ARG A 216 16.23 -0.61 -8.85
CA ARG A 216 16.91 0.62 -9.30
C ARG A 216 17.90 0.33 -10.41
N ARG A 217 18.41 -0.90 -10.51
CA ARG A 217 19.39 -1.32 -11.54
C ARG A 217 18.73 -1.91 -12.79
N TRP A 218 17.41 -2.01 -12.83
CA TRP A 218 16.70 -2.58 -13.98
C TRP A 218 16.80 -1.66 -15.19
N LYS A 219 17.36 -2.20 -16.29
CA LYS A 219 17.62 -1.44 -17.52
C LYS A 219 16.38 -1.25 -18.40
N GLN A 220 15.31 -2.00 -18.15
CA GLN A 220 14.11 -1.91 -18.98
C GLN A 220 13.44 -0.54 -18.80
N PRO A 221 13.05 0.13 -19.91
CA PRO A 221 12.47 1.47 -19.82
C PRO A 221 11.17 1.50 -19.00
N ILE A 222 10.28 0.52 -19.22
CA ILE A 222 9.00 0.47 -18.50
C ILE A 222 9.01 -0.70 -17.51
N ILE A 223 8.61 -0.44 -16.27
CA ILE A 223 8.33 -1.45 -15.25
C ILE A 223 6.83 -1.55 -15.05
N TRP A 224 6.27 -2.75 -15.09
CA TRP A 224 4.88 -3.01 -14.73
C TRP A 224 4.83 -3.98 -13.55
N PHE A 225 4.55 -3.44 -12.36
CA PHE A 225 4.35 -4.24 -11.17
C PHE A 225 2.88 -4.61 -11.03
N LYS A 226 2.58 -5.90 -11.11
CA LYS A 226 1.22 -6.46 -11.13
C LYS A 226 0.85 -7.04 -9.78
N GLY A 227 -0.45 -7.20 -9.54
CA GLY A 227 -0.96 -7.93 -8.38
C GLY A 227 -0.97 -7.14 -7.06
N THR A 228 -0.66 -5.83 -7.09
CA THR A 228 -0.71 -4.95 -5.93
C THR A 228 -2.12 -4.37 -5.72
N THR A 229 -3.00 -5.18 -5.15
CA THR A 229 -4.42 -4.84 -4.97
C THR A 229 -4.76 -4.15 -3.65
N ASP A 230 -3.78 -3.94 -2.78
CA ASP A 230 -3.95 -3.38 -1.44
C ASP A 230 -2.72 -2.57 -1.04
N ALA A 231 -2.78 -1.98 0.15
CA ALA A 231 -1.71 -1.17 0.71
C ALA A 231 -0.43 -1.97 1.04
N VAL A 232 -0.47 -3.30 1.08
CA VAL A 232 0.57 -4.14 1.69
C VAL A 232 1.51 -4.73 0.65
N GLY A 233 1.03 -5.07 -0.54
CA GLY A 233 1.84 -5.70 -1.59
C GLY A 233 3.14 -4.94 -1.93
N ILE A 234 3.06 -3.63 -2.15
CA ILE A 234 4.26 -2.82 -2.48
C ILE A 234 5.22 -2.63 -1.29
N GLN A 235 4.73 -2.77 -0.06
CA GLN A 235 5.54 -2.61 1.14
C GLN A 235 6.55 -3.75 1.32
N PHE A 236 6.47 -4.83 0.53
CA PHE A 236 7.54 -5.84 0.43
C PHE A 236 8.90 -5.22 0.05
N LEU A 237 8.92 -4.06 -0.63
CA LEU A 237 10.17 -3.36 -0.93
C LEU A 237 10.94 -2.92 0.34
N LEU A 238 10.25 -2.73 1.47
CA LEU A 238 10.88 -2.46 2.76
C LEU A 238 11.69 -3.66 3.29
N LYS A 239 11.42 -4.86 2.77
CA LYS A 239 12.04 -6.14 3.14
C LYS A 239 12.97 -6.68 2.05
N ASN A 240 13.23 -5.90 1.00
CA ASN A 240 14.08 -6.31 -0.09
C ASN A 240 15.49 -6.67 0.41
N LEU A 241 16.13 -7.67 -0.17
CA LEU A 241 17.47 -8.14 0.19
C LEU A 241 18.52 -7.03 0.03
N HIS A 242 18.35 -6.17 -0.97
CA HIS A 242 19.27 -5.10 -1.28
C HIS A 242 19.04 -3.87 -0.38
N PRO A 243 20.04 -3.44 0.41
CA PRO A 243 19.88 -2.33 1.35
C PRO A 243 19.44 -1.03 0.70
N GLY A 244 19.92 -0.74 -0.52
CA GLY A 244 19.55 0.48 -1.22
C GLY A 244 18.09 0.51 -1.70
N MET A 245 17.48 -0.65 -1.99
CA MET A 245 16.04 -0.74 -2.23
C MET A 245 15.26 -0.50 -0.94
N ARG A 246 15.67 -1.11 0.18
CA ARG A 246 15.02 -0.89 1.48
C ARG A 246 15.05 0.58 1.88
N LYS A 247 16.21 1.24 1.71
CA LYS A 247 16.37 2.68 1.98
C LYS A 247 15.47 3.54 1.09
N ALA A 248 15.39 3.24 -0.21
CA ALA A 248 14.50 3.97 -1.11
C ALA A 248 13.02 3.79 -0.74
N ALA A 249 12.62 2.57 -0.38
CA ALA A 249 11.26 2.29 0.07
C ALA A 249 10.95 2.95 1.42
N SER A 250 11.88 2.97 2.38
CA SER A 250 11.65 3.54 3.71
C SER A 250 11.52 5.06 3.70
N ILE A 251 12.13 5.74 2.73
CA ILE A 251 11.90 7.18 2.50
C ILE A 251 10.41 7.45 2.24
N LEU A 252 9.72 6.58 1.50
CA LEU A 252 8.31 6.77 1.18
C LEU A 252 7.37 6.17 2.24
N PHE A 253 7.60 4.92 2.65
CA PHE A 253 6.67 4.17 3.52
C PHE A 253 7.00 4.23 5.01
N GLY A 254 8.10 4.89 5.40
CA GLY A 254 8.60 4.89 6.77
C GLY A 254 9.41 3.63 7.09
N HIS A 255 9.94 3.58 8.31
CA HIS A 255 10.72 2.44 8.79
C HIS A 255 9.78 1.36 9.37
N PRO A 256 9.86 0.09 8.91
CA PRO A 256 8.99 -0.99 9.41
C PRO A 256 8.82 -1.05 10.93
N ARG A 257 9.92 -1.00 11.68
CA ARG A 257 9.96 -1.17 13.14
C ARG A 257 9.59 0.08 13.94
N ILE A 258 9.36 1.22 13.28
CA ILE A 258 9.02 2.48 13.94
C ILE A 258 7.65 2.91 13.43
N LEU A 259 6.59 2.49 14.12
CA LEU A 259 5.21 2.72 13.65
C LEU A 259 4.85 4.20 13.47
N LYS A 260 5.34 5.07 14.36
CA LYS A 260 5.14 6.53 14.26
C LYS A 260 5.75 7.12 12.98
N SER A 261 6.67 6.40 12.33
CA SER A 261 7.28 6.83 11.06
C SER A 261 6.43 6.52 9.83
N ARG A 262 5.34 5.75 9.96
CA ARG A 262 4.54 5.27 8.81
C ARG A 262 3.55 6.34 8.35
N PRO A 263 3.71 6.92 7.15
CA PRO A 263 2.89 8.02 6.67
C PRO A 263 1.63 7.56 5.93
N ASN A 264 0.71 8.49 5.66
CA ASN A 264 -0.45 8.29 4.78
C ASN A 264 -0.06 8.36 3.28
N VAL A 265 0.81 7.45 2.83
CA VAL A 265 1.33 7.45 1.44
C VAL A 265 0.20 7.40 0.40
N PHE A 266 -0.74 6.49 0.58
CA PHE A 266 -1.78 6.25 -0.42
C PHE A 266 -2.79 7.40 -0.49
N GLY A 267 -3.09 8.05 0.64
CA GLY A 267 -3.93 9.24 0.65
C GLY A 267 -3.27 10.40 -0.10
N GLU A 268 -1.98 10.67 0.17
CA GLU A 268 -1.24 11.74 -0.50
C GLU A 268 -1.05 11.48 -2.00
N LEU A 269 -0.75 10.23 -2.39
CA LEU A 269 -0.71 9.86 -3.80
C LEU A 269 -2.09 9.97 -4.47
N MET A 270 -3.15 9.55 -3.79
CA MET A 270 -4.50 9.60 -4.36
C MET A 270 -4.95 11.04 -4.56
N ARG A 271 -4.73 11.92 -3.57
CA ARG A 271 -4.97 13.36 -3.65
C ARG A 271 -4.25 14.00 -4.84
N PHE A 272 -3.05 13.54 -5.15
CA PHE A 272 -2.27 14.03 -6.28
C PHE A 272 -2.73 13.46 -7.65
N VAL A 273 -3.05 12.17 -7.70
CA VAL A 273 -3.22 11.43 -8.96
C VAL A 273 -4.65 11.53 -9.51
N VAL A 274 -5.66 11.65 -8.64
CA VAL A 274 -7.07 11.64 -9.05
C VAL A 274 -7.88 12.77 -8.41
N SER A 275 -8.90 13.23 -9.12
CA SER A 275 -9.93 14.15 -8.64
C SER A 275 -11.31 13.67 -9.10
N PRO A 276 -12.40 14.03 -8.41
CA PRO A 276 -13.74 13.74 -8.92
C PRO A 276 -13.96 14.46 -10.25
N SER A 277 -14.73 13.84 -11.16
CA SER A 277 -15.31 14.55 -12.31
C SER A 277 -16.29 15.62 -11.82
N GLN A 278 -16.60 16.61 -12.67
CA GLN A 278 -17.55 17.66 -12.34
C GLN A 278 -18.92 17.09 -11.93
N ALA A 279 -19.44 16.11 -12.68
CA ALA A 279 -20.74 15.51 -12.37
C ALA A 279 -20.76 14.77 -11.02
N VAL A 280 -19.68 14.07 -10.67
CA VAL A 280 -19.55 13.44 -9.34
C VAL A 280 -19.44 14.50 -8.24
N GLN A 281 -18.68 15.57 -8.49
CA GLN A 281 -18.52 16.68 -7.56
C GLN A 281 -19.86 17.40 -7.32
N ASP A 282 -20.68 17.61 -8.36
CA ASP A 282 -22.01 18.21 -8.25
C ASP A 282 -22.97 17.36 -7.40
N ALA A 283 -22.90 16.02 -7.52
CA ALA A 283 -23.67 15.13 -6.66
C ALA A 283 -23.20 15.15 -5.21
N VAL A 284 -21.88 15.23 -4.96
CA VAL A 284 -21.34 15.38 -3.61
C VAL A 284 -21.86 16.68 -2.98
N GLU A 285 -21.79 17.81 -3.69
CA GLU A 285 -22.26 19.10 -3.19
C GLU A 285 -23.79 19.13 -3.01
N TRP A 286 -24.54 18.42 -3.85
CA TRP A 286 -25.98 18.23 -3.66
C TRP A 286 -26.32 17.55 -2.32
N VAL A 287 -25.57 16.52 -1.92
CA VAL A 287 -25.77 15.86 -0.61
C VAL A 287 -25.37 16.76 0.54
N LEU A 288 -24.27 17.51 0.39
CA LEU A 288 -23.80 18.43 1.43
C LEU A 288 -24.77 19.59 1.63
N ASN A 289 -25.46 20.02 0.57
CA ASN A 289 -26.46 21.09 0.53
C ASN A 289 -25.96 22.39 1.19
N ASN A 290 -24.75 22.83 0.81
CA ASN A 290 -24.03 23.97 1.41
C ASN A 290 -23.76 23.84 2.93
N GLY A 291 -23.99 22.68 3.52
CA GLY A 291 -23.68 22.41 4.92
C GLY A 291 -22.17 22.17 5.15
N PRO A 292 -21.72 22.22 6.42
CA PRO A 292 -20.31 22.06 6.75
C PRO A 292 -19.80 20.64 6.45
N VAL A 293 -18.49 20.46 6.24
CA VAL A 293 -17.95 19.12 6.02
C VAL A 293 -18.33 18.14 7.14
N PRO A 294 -18.61 16.86 6.82
CA PRO A 294 -19.02 15.88 7.81
C PRO A 294 -17.95 15.65 8.88
N ASP A 295 -18.37 15.30 10.10
CA ASP A 295 -17.43 15.01 11.18
C ASP A 295 -16.90 13.57 11.09
N VAL A 296 -17.78 12.61 10.76
CA VAL A 296 -17.42 11.19 10.69
C VAL A 296 -18.01 10.56 9.43
N SER A 297 -17.21 9.77 8.71
CA SER A 297 -17.73 8.83 7.71
C SER A 297 -17.87 7.45 8.34
N LEU A 298 -19.05 6.85 8.32
CA LEU A 298 -19.28 5.46 8.65
C LEU A 298 -19.43 4.64 7.37
N HIS A 299 -18.47 3.75 7.12
CA HIS A 299 -18.56 2.77 6.05
C HIS A 299 -18.95 1.40 6.60
N MET A 300 -20.05 0.83 6.11
CA MET A 300 -20.57 -0.48 6.50
C MET A 300 -20.47 -1.48 5.34
N ARG A 301 -19.49 -2.38 5.40
CA ARG A 301 -19.32 -3.48 4.42
C ARG A 301 -20.13 -4.69 4.84
N MET A 302 -21.30 -4.87 4.27
CA MET A 302 -22.30 -5.81 4.77
C MET A 302 -22.55 -7.01 3.84
N MET A 303 -22.20 -6.93 2.55
CA MET A 303 -22.36 -8.02 1.57
C MET A 303 -23.77 -8.63 1.61
N MET A 304 -24.79 -7.78 1.60
CA MET A 304 -26.21 -8.16 1.67
C MET A 304 -26.67 -8.80 2.99
N ASN A 305 -25.87 -8.74 4.05
CA ASN A 305 -26.28 -9.18 5.39
C ASN A 305 -26.78 -7.99 6.22
N ARG A 306 -27.64 -8.26 7.21
CA ARG A 306 -28.17 -7.23 8.15
C ARG A 306 -27.93 -7.62 9.61
N PRO A 307 -26.66 -7.77 10.05
CA PRO A 307 -26.37 -8.18 11.41
C PRO A 307 -26.52 -7.01 12.39
N VAL A 308 -27.58 -7.04 13.21
CA VAL A 308 -27.84 -6.06 14.29
C VAL A 308 -26.61 -5.84 15.19
N ARG A 309 -25.81 -6.88 15.45
CA ARG A 309 -24.57 -6.76 16.24
C ARG A 309 -23.53 -5.84 15.60
N ALA A 310 -23.44 -5.83 14.27
CA ALA A 310 -22.51 -4.95 13.55
C ALA A 310 -22.98 -3.50 13.58
N GLU A 311 -24.29 -3.27 13.51
CA GLU A 311 -24.90 -1.94 13.66
C GLU A 311 -24.65 -1.40 15.07
N GLN A 312 -24.94 -2.19 16.10
CA GLN A 312 -24.68 -1.82 17.50
C GLN A 312 -23.21 -1.54 17.76
N ALA A 313 -22.31 -2.39 17.25
CA ALA A 313 -20.86 -2.17 17.37
C ALA A 313 -20.43 -0.89 16.63
N ALA A 314 -21.02 -0.59 15.47
CA ALA A 314 -20.72 0.61 14.70
C ALA A 314 -21.16 1.88 15.45
N VAL A 315 -22.40 1.91 15.95
CA VAL A 315 -22.94 3.02 16.74
C VAL A 315 -22.11 3.24 18.01
N HIS A 316 -21.72 2.17 18.71
CA HIS A 316 -20.84 2.28 19.87
C HIS A 316 -19.49 2.89 19.51
N CYS A 317 -18.87 2.42 18.41
CA CYS A 317 -17.58 2.93 17.96
C CYS A 317 -17.66 4.41 17.53
N ILE A 318 -18.74 4.81 16.87
CA ILE A 318 -19.00 6.23 16.54
C ILE A 318 -19.11 7.07 17.80
N LYS A 319 -19.89 6.64 18.80
CA LYS A 319 -19.99 7.39 20.07
C LYS A 319 -18.61 7.55 20.72
N LYS A 320 -17.81 6.48 20.77
CA LYS A 320 -16.43 6.52 21.26
C LYS A 320 -15.56 7.51 20.47
N ALA A 321 -15.69 7.51 19.14
CA ALA A 321 -14.99 8.43 18.24
C ALA A 321 -15.37 9.89 18.54
N LEU A 322 -16.66 10.19 18.61
CA LEU A 322 -17.18 11.54 18.90
C LEU A 322 -16.71 12.05 20.26
N HIS A 323 -16.73 11.21 21.30
CA HIS A 323 -16.19 11.56 22.61
C HIS A 323 -14.70 11.93 22.57
N ALA A 324 -13.93 11.34 21.66
CA ALA A 324 -12.51 11.61 21.55
C ALA A 324 -12.17 12.92 20.81
N PHE A 325 -13.05 13.45 19.93
CA PHE A 325 -12.73 14.64 19.10
C PHE A 325 -13.65 15.84 19.30
N GLN A 326 -14.86 15.63 19.80
CA GLN A 326 -15.87 16.67 19.93
C GLN A 326 -16.14 16.96 21.40
N GLN A 327 -15.51 18.01 21.94
CA GLN A 327 -15.92 18.56 23.22
C GLN A 327 -17.09 19.55 23.10
N ASN A 328 -17.34 20.15 21.92
CA ASN A 328 -18.22 21.34 21.79
C ASN A 328 -19.24 21.34 20.62
N SER A 329 -19.41 20.26 19.83
CA SER A 329 -20.42 20.23 18.75
C SER A 329 -21.78 19.76 19.29
N VAL A 330 -22.83 20.58 19.13
CA VAL A 330 -24.18 20.25 19.64
C VAL A 330 -24.82 19.06 18.89
N ARG A 331 -24.49 18.86 17.60
CA ARG A 331 -24.96 17.71 16.82
C ARG A 331 -23.99 17.37 15.66
N PRO A 332 -23.23 16.26 15.71
CA PRO A 332 -22.30 15.86 14.66
C PRO A 332 -23.00 15.51 13.34
N ARG A 333 -22.30 15.71 12.21
CA ARG A 333 -22.72 15.22 10.90
C ARG A 333 -22.01 13.91 10.56
N ILE A 334 -22.77 12.87 10.21
CA ILE A 334 -22.26 11.54 9.88
C ILE A 334 -22.63 11.18 8.44
N VAL A 335 -21.65 10.91 7.59
CA VAL A 335 -21.91 10.28 6.27
C VAL A 335 -22.03 8.78 6.47
N LEU A 336 -23.11 8.19 5.96
CA LEU A 336 -23.35 6.76 6.01
C LEU A 336 -23.26 6.15 4.60
N VAL A 337 -22.31 5.23 4.42
CA VAL A 337 -22.07 4.49 3.18
C VAL A 337 -22.20 2.99 3.45
N SER A 338 -22.98 2.28 2.63
CA SER A 338 -23.05 0.82 2.67
C SER A 338 -23.32 0.24 1.30
N ASP A 339 -22.77 -0.96 1.06
CA ASP A 339 -23.13 -1.81 -0.08
C ASP A 339 -24.49 -2.50 0.09
N THR A 340 -25.13 -2.37 1.26
CA THR A 340 -26.40 -3.01 1.58
C THR A 340 -27.44 -1.95 1.95
N PRO A 341 -28.31 -1.54 1.02
CA PRO A 341 -29.24 -0.43 1.24
C PRO A 341 -30.14 -0.58 2.46
N SER A 342 -30.61 -1.80 2.74
CA SER A 342 -31.48 -2.06 3.90
C SER A 342 -30.79 -1.80 5.25
N VAL A 343 -29.47 -1.94 5.34
CA VAL A 343 -28.72 -1.58 6.56
C VAL A 343 -28.70 -0.07 6.79
N ILE A 344 -28.79 0.73 5.73
CA ILE A 344 -28.88 2.18 5.83
C ILE A 344 -30.17 2.57 6.54
N ASP A 345 -31.28 1.93 6.15
CA ASP A 345 -32.59 2.15 6.78
C ASP A 345 -32.60 1.71 8.25
N ASP A 346 -31.92 0.61 8.59
CA ASP A 346 -31.86 0.06 9.95
C ASP A 346 -31.06 0.94 10.92
N ILE A 347 -29.86 1.38 10.50
CA ILE A 347 -28.95 2.11 11.39
C ILE A 347 -29.24 3.61 11.45
N LYS A 348 -29.84 4.19 10.41
CA LYS A 348 -30.13 5.63 10.32
C LYS A 348 -30.94 6.15 11.52
N PRO A 349 -32.03 5.49 11.99
CA PRO A 349 -32.73 5.90 13.20
C PRO A 349 -31.83 5.93 14.43
N MET A 350 -30.96 4.94 14.60
CA MET A 350 -30.05 4.85 15.75
C MET A 350 -29.06 6.02 15.80
N LEU A 351 -28.54 6.43 14.64
CA LEU A 351 -27.61 7.55 14.50
C LEU A 351 -28.32 8.90 14.61
N THR A 352 -29.52 9.02 14.02
CA THR A 352 -30.30 10.27 14.01
C THR A 352 -30.65 10.74 15.43
N ASN A 353 -30.70 9.83 16.40
CA ASN A 353 -30.89 10.15 17.81
C ASN A 353 -29.83 11.12 18.39
N PHE A 354 -28.62 11.16 17.82
CA PHE A 354 -27.54 12.02 18.33
C PHE A 354 -26.74 12.73 17.24
N ALA A 355 -27.04 12.52 15.96
CA ALA A 355 -26.33 13.09 14.82
C ALA A 355 -27.28 13.53 13.71
N GLU A 356 -26.79 14.35 12.79
CA GLU A 356 -27.36 14.52 11.45
C GLU A 356 -26.75 13.44 10.54
N VAL A 357 -27.58 12.68 9.83
CA VAL A 357 -27.12 11.59 8.97
C VAL A 357 -27.24 11.99 7.51
N LEU A 358 -26.10 12.02 6.82
CA LEU A 358 -26.00 12.23 5.38
C LEU A 358 -25.87 10.88 4.69
N HIS A 359 -26.67 10.69 3.65
CA HIS A 359 -26.61 9.53 2.78
C HIS A 359 -26.95 9.97 1.37
N PHE A 360 -26.22 9.47 0.38
CA PHE A 360 -26.51 9.76 -1.01
C PHE A 360 -27.69 8.90 -1.51
N ASP A 361 -28.89 9.48 -1.48
CA ASP A 361 -30.05 8.89 -2.13
C ASP A 361 -30.01 9.11 -3.64
N TYR A 362 -29.30 8.21 -4.34
CA TYR A 362 -29.12 8.29 -5.79
C TYR A 362 -30.42 8.22 -6.58
N LYS A 363 -31.52 7.69 -6.01
CA LYS A 363 -32.82 7.62 -6.69
C LYS A 363 -33.52 8.98 -6.77
N SER A 364 -33.24 9.85 -5.80
CA SER A 364 -33.78 11.20 -5.72
C SER A 364 -32.91 12.24 -6.45
N TYR A 365 -31.68 11.86 -6.82
CA TYR A 365 -30.75 12.73 -7.52
C TYR A 365 -31.14 12.89 -9.01
N ARG A 366 -31.38 14.13 -9.44
CA ARG A 366 -31.79 14.47 -10.82
C ARG A 366 -30.65 14.91 -11.74
N GLY A 367 -29.40 14.93 -11.25
CA GLY A 367 -28.25 15.32 -12.06
C GLY A 367 -27.80 14.21 -13.02
N ASN A 368 -27.14 14.61 -14.11
CA ASN A 368 -26.67 13.69 -15.14
C ASN A 368 -25.21 13.28 -14.90
N ILE A 369 -24.98 12.13 -14.27
CA ILE A 369 -23.63 11.56 -14.10
C ILE A 369 -23.31 10.55 -15.20
N SER A 370 -24.33 9.92 -15.76
CA SER A 370 -24.23 9.15 -16.99
C SER A 370 -24.02 10.09 -18.17
N GLY A 371 -22.87 10.07 -18.84
CA GLY A 371 -22.78 10.72 -20.15
C GLY A 371 -23.92 10.24 -21.07
N ASP A 372 -24.32 11.06 -22.05
CA ASP A 372 -25.46 10.89 -22.97
C ASP A 372 -25.50 9.58 -23.81
N GLY A 373 -24.69 8.56 -23.45
CA GLY A 373 -24.72 7.20 -23.98
C GLY A 373 -25.12 6.10 -22.99
N VAL A 374 -25.59 6.39 -21.77
CA VAL A 374 -26.05 5.36 -20.80
C VAL A 374 -27.57 5.32 -20.62
N ASN A 375 -28.32 6.02 -21.47
CA ASN A 375 -29.74 5.69 -21.67
C ASN A 375 -29.81 4.44 -22.57
N GLY A 376 -29.79 3.25 -21.95
CA GLY A 376 -30.18 2.00 -22.63
C GLY A 376 -29.11 0.91 -22.79
N GLY A 377 -27.91 1.08 -22.25
CA GLY A 377 -27.02 -0.05 -22.03
C GLY A 377 -27.31 -0.59 -20.63
N ALA A 378 -28.10 -1.66 -20.51
CA ALA A 378 -28.13 -2.44 -19.27
C ALA A 378 -26.68 -2.67 -18.85
N GLU A 379 -26.19 -2.00 -17.80
CA GLU A 379 -25.06 -2.53 -17.06
C GLU A 379 -25.55 -3.94 -16.73
N HIS A 380 -24.95 -4.96 -17.37
CA HIS A 380 -25.18 -6.34 -16.99
C HIS A 380 -24.75 -6.40 -15.53
N ASN A 381 -25.71 -6.16 -14.64
CA ASN A 381 -25.59 -6.27 -13.22
C ASN A 381 -25.57 -7.77 -13.01
N THR A 382 -24.43 -8.38 -13.33
CA THR A 382 -24.24 -9.79 -13.16
C THR A 382 -24.56 -10.06 -11.70
N GLU A 383 -25.37 -11.07 -11.44
CA GLU A 383 -25.87 -11.37 -10.10
C GLU A 383 -24.73 -11.40 -9.05
N PHE A 384 -23.52 -11.79 -9.48
CA PHE A 384 -22.29 -11.72 -8.70
C PHE A 384 -21.90 -10.30 -8.25
N ARG A 385 -21.95 -9.29 -9.13
CA ARG A 385 -21.59 -7.91 -8.79
C ARG A 385 -22.58 -7.27 -7.86
N ALA A 386 -23.87 -7.53 -8.03
CA ALA A 386 -24.90 -7.07 -7.09
C ALA A 386 -24.69 -7.67 -5.69
N LYS A 387 -24.28 -8.95 -5.61
CA LYS A 387 -23.94 -9.62 -4.33
C LYS A 387 -22.68 -9.08 -3.67
N ASP A 388 -21.67 -8.70 -4.46
CA ASP A 388 -20.41 -8.19 -3.92
C ASP A 388 -20.41 -6.68 -3.71
N TRP A 389 -21.00 -5.83 -4.55
CA TRP A 389 -20.87 -4.36 -4.46
C TRP A 389 -22.17 -3.65 -4.11
N GLY A 390 -23.26 -4.40 -4.00
CA GLY A 390 -24.60 -3.86 -3.80
C GLY A 390 -25.33 -3.61 -5.12
N PRO A 391 -26.65 -3.33 -5.04
CA PRO A 391 -27.51 -3.20 -6.21
C PRO A 391 -27.44 -1.83 -6.90
N ALA A 392 -26.78 -0.84 -6.29
CA ALA A 392 -26.71 0.51 -6.83
C ALA A 392 -25.91 0.57 -8.14
N PRO A 393 -26.26 1.47 -9.08
CA PRO A 393 -25.44 1.72 -10.26
C PRO A 393 -24.00 2.06 -9.90
N ARG A 394 -23.05 1.67 -10.76
CA ARG A 394 -21.63 1.82 -10.45
C ARG A 394 -21.22 3.26 -10.09
N TRP A 395 -21.79 4.25 -10.76
CA TRP A 395 -21.45 5.66 -10.56
C TRP A 395 -21.72 6.15 -9.13
N VAL A 396 -22.71 5.54 -8.44
CA VAL A 396 -23.08 5.87 -7.05
C VAL A 396 -21.89 5.68 -6.11
N MET A 397 -21.09 4.63 -6.33
CA MET A 397 -19.92 4.38 -5.49
C MET A 397 -18.88 5.50 -5.59
N PHE A 398 -18.81 6.25 -6.68
CA PHE A 398 -17.88 7.38 -6.77
C PHE A 398 -18.38 8.58 -5.95
N VAL A 399 -19.69 8.84 -5.99
CA VAL A 399 -20.29 9.88 -5.15
C VAL A 399 -20.12 9.53 -3.67
N ASP A 400 -20.44 8.30 -3.27
CA ASP A 400 -20.21 7.82 -1.91
C ASP A 400 -18.74 7.93 -1.49
N PHE A 401 -17.81 7.59 -2.38
CA PHE A 401 -16.38 7.63 -2.11
C PHE A 401 -15.92 9.06 -1.79
N PHE A 402 -16.24 10.01 -2.68
CA PHE A 402 -15.80 11.39 -2.52
C PHE A 402 -16.56 12.10 -1.39
N LEU A 403 -17.86 11.84 -1.23
CA LEU A 403 -18.65 12.36 -0.10
C LEU A 403 -18.08 11.89 1.24
N ALA A 404 -17.83 10.59 1.40
CA ALA A 404 -17.25 10.04 2.62
C ALA A 404 -15.83 10.57 2.86
N SER A 405 -15.05 10.81 1.80
CA SER A 405 -13.71 11.38 1.93
C SER A 405 -13.68 12.85 2.37
N ARG A 406 -14.83 13.55 2.46
CA ARG A 406 -14.91 14.88 3.07
C ARG A 406 -14.91 14.85 4.60
N ALA A 407 -15.11 13.69 5.21
CA ALA A 407 -15.24 13.59 6.66
C ALA A 407 -13.93 13.87 7.39
N LYS A 408 -14.00 14.46 8.59
CA LYS A 408 -12.81 14.73 9.44
C LYS A 408 -12.22 13.48 10.09
N HIS A 409 -13.03 12.44 10.28
CA HIS A 409 -12.63 11.15 10.83
C HIS A 409 -13.39 10.02 10.12
N ALA A 410 -12.87 8.79 10.19
CA ALA A 410 -13.48 7.63 9.57
C ALA A 410 -13.70 6.48 10.56
N VAL A 411 -14.86 5.85 10.45
CA VAL A 411 -15.21 4.60 11.14
C VAL A 411 -15.59 3.57 10.09
N ILE A 412 -15.08 2.35 10.24
CA ILE A 412 -15.44 1.22 9.39
C ILE A 412 -16.06 0.10 10.22
N SER A 413 -17.11 -0.51 9.68
CA SER A 413 -17.74 -1.70 10.23
C SER A 413 -17.98 -2.74 9.13
N GLY A 414 -18.08 -4.00 9.54
CA GLY A 414 -18.21 -5.14 8.64
C GLY A 414 -19.23 -6.16 9.12
N ALA A 415 -19.79 -6.92 8.18
CA ALA A 415 -20.59 -8.10 8.50
C ALA A 415 -19.71 -9.25 9.03
N HIS A 416 -20.35 -10.32 9.50
CA HIS A 416 -19.70 -11.51 10.08
C HIS A 416 -18.49 -12.03 9.28
N ARG A 417 -18.54 -12.05 7.95
CA ARG A 417 -17.48 -12.66 7.12
C ARG A 417 -16.48 -11.68 6.53
N ARG A 418 -16.65 -10.37 6.69
CA ARG A 418 -15.79 -9.37 6.04
C ARG A 418 -15.77 -8.07 6.80
N VAL A 419 -14.59 -7.71 7.34
CA VAL A 419 -14.33 -6.34 7.79
C VAL A 419 -13.82 -5.56 6.62
N GLY A 420 -14.49 -4.45 6.36
CA GLY A 420 -13.95 -3.39 5.55
C GLY A 420 -13.55 -3.78 4.14
N THR A 421 -13.05 -2.79 3.42
CA THR A 421 -12.67 -2.93 2.02
C THR A 421 -11.47 -2.04 1.75
N THR A 422 -10.71 -2.39 0.72
CA THR A 422 -9.71 -1.50 0.12
C THR A 422 -10.32 -0.14 -0.24
N TYR A 423 -11.59 -0.12 -0.65
CA TYR A 423 -12.38 1.09 -0.88
C TYR A 423 -12.45 1.98 0.36
N ALA A 424 -12.88 1.45 1.51
CA ALA A 424 -13.02 2.24 2.73
C ALA A 424 -11.68 2.69 3.32
N GLN A 425 -10.63 1.88 3.15
CA GLN A 425 -9.27 2.29 3.52
C GLN A 425 -8.81 3.48 2.66
N LEU A 426 -9.10 3.49 1.35
CA LEU A 426 -8.80 4.63 0.48
C LEU A 426 -9.67 5.85 0.80
N VAL A 427 -10.94 5.68 1.20
CA VAL A 427 -11.77 6.78 1.72
C VAL A 427 -11.09 7.43 2.91
N ALA A 428 -10.71 6.64 3.92
CA ALA A 428 -10.04 7.16 5.12
C ALA A 428 -8.69 7.81 4.79
N ALA A 429 -7.92 7.22 3.87
CA ALA A 429 -6.63 7.75 3.44
C ALA A 429 -6.79 9.10 2.71
N LEU A 430 -7.74 9.21 1.78
CA LEU A 430 -8.00 10.47 1.08
C LEU A 430 -8.56 11.53 2.03
N ALA A 431 -9.47 11.15 2.93
CA ALA A 431 -10.02 12.05 3.95
C ALA A 431 -8.92 12.62 4.84
N ALA A 432 -8.02 11.77 5.34
CA ALA A 432 -6.87 12.23 6.11
C ALA A 432 -6.02 13.21 5.29
N ALA A 433 -5.63 12.86 4.06
CA ALA A 433 -4.81 13.73 3.22
C ALA A 433 -5.48 15.09 2.91
N ALA A 434 -6.80 15.12 2.73
CA ALA A 434 -7.55 16.34 2.47
C ALA A 434 -7.68 17.24 3.70
N ASN A 435 -7.73 16.67 4.91
CA ASN A 435 -7.84 17.40 6.17
C ASN A 435 -6.48 17.80 6.78
N GLU A 436 -5.36 17.28 6.27
CA GLU A 436 -4.02 17.62 6.75
C GLU A 436 -3.67 19.08 6.39
N PRO A 437 -3.53 19.99 7.39
CA PRO A 437 -3.34 21.42 7.17
C PRO A 437 -2.07 21.72 6.36
N GLY A 438 -2.05 22.89 5.70
CA GLY A 438 -0.84 23.41 5.07
C GLY A 438 0.18 23.85 6.13
N GLU A 439 1.46 23.97 5.75
CA GLU A 439 2.54 24.40 6.66
C GLU A 439 2.30 25.79 7.31
N GLN A 440 1.39 26.60 6.75
CA GLN A 440 1.06 27.95 7.21
C GLN A 440 -0.07 27.99 8.24
N ASP A 441 -0.81 26.89 8.43
CA ASP A 441 -1.89 26.83 9.41
C ASP A 441 -1.35 26.41 10.77
N SER A 442 -1.12 27.39 11.64
CA SER A 442 -0.71 27.23 13.05
C SER A 442 -1.83 26.68 13.95
N ALA A 443 -2.97 26.26 13.39
CA ALA A 443 -4.06 25.66 14.13
C ALA A 443 -3.65 24.25 14.59
N ALA A 444 -3.80 23.98 15.90
CA ALA A 444 -3.56 22.67 16.50
C ALA A 444 -4.18 21.55 15.66
N SER A 445 -3.34 20.84 14.89
CA SER A 445 -3.74 19.73 14.05
C SER A 445 -4.43 18.69 14.93
N ARG A 446 -5.74 18.52 14.77
CA ARG A 446 -6.42 17.34 15.31
C ARG A 446 -6.06 16.18 14.40
N ASN A 447 -5.32 15.22 14.94
CA ASN A 447 -4.98 14.00 14.22
C ASN A 447 -6.25 13.38 13.61
N PHE A 448 -6.20 13.08 12.32
CA PHE A 448 -7.23 12.29 11.66
C PHE A 448 -7.31 10.92 12.34
N LEU A 449 -8.53 10.49 12.69
CA LEU A 449 -8.75 9.21 13.32
C LEU A 449 -9.45 8.27 12.38
N PHE A 450 -8.87 7.09 12.22
CA PHE A 450 -9.46 5.97 11.52
C PHE A 450 -9.69 4.83 12.51
N LEU A 451 -10.94 4.43 12.68
CA LEU A 451 -11.36 3.44 13.67
C LEU A 451 -12.06 2.27 12.97
N SER A 452 -11.81 1.07 13.47
CA SER A 452 -12.51 -0.15 13.07
C SER A 452 -13.39 -0.62 14.21
N SER A 453 -14.68 -0.79 13.90
CA SER A 453 -15.66 -1.43 14.75
C SER A 453 -15.61 -2.94 14.55
N PHE A 454 -15.51 -3.67 15.66
CA PHE A 454 -15.51 -5.12 15.67
C PHE A 454 -16.65 -5.63 16.55
N HIS A 455 -17.39 -6.60 16.02
CA HIS A 455 -18.32 -7.40 16.79
C HIS A 455 -17.73 -8.79 17.05
N SER A 456 -18.17 -9.49 18.09
CA SER A 456 -17.54 -10.74 18.54
C SER A 456 -17.39 -11.81 17.44
N ASN A 457 -18.46 -12.12 16.69
CA ASN A 457 -18.40 -13.16 15.65
C ASN A 457 -17.38 -12.84 14.52
N LEU A 458 -17.17 -11.55 14.23
CA LEU A 458 -16.22 -11.08 13.22
C LEU A 458 -14.77 -11.39 13.61
N LEU A 459 -14.46 -11.23 14.89
CA LEU A 459 -13.14 -11.51 15.46
C LEU A 459 -12.87 -13.01 15.54
N VAL A 460 -13.89 -13.80 15.90
CA VAL A 460 -13.74 -15.25 16.09
C VAL A 460 -13.60 -15.99 14.76
N GLU A 461 -14.45 -15.67 13.79
CA GLU A 461 -14.57 -16.46 12.55
C GLU A 461 -14.29 -15.62 11.30
N GLY A 462 -14.86 -14.42 11.24
CA GLY A 462 -14.85 -13.58 10.05
C GLY A 462 -13.46 -13.25 9.53
N LEU A 463 -12.64 -12.66 10.38
CA LEU A 463 -11.33 -12.14 10.00
C LEU A 463 -10.35 -13.23 9.55
N ARG A 464 -10.50 -14.45 10.08
CA ARG A 464 -9.68 -15.61 9.67
C ARG A 464 -9.99 -16.08 8.24
N SER A 465 -11.18 -15.75 7.73
CA SER A 465 -11.64 -16.14 6.41
C SER A 465 -11.40 -15.08 5.31
N GLN A 466 -10.85 -13.91 5.64
CA GLN A 466 -10.67 -12.80 4.69
C GLN A 466 -9.78 -13.17 3.52
N ILE A 467 -10.29 -13.19 2.29
CA ILE A 467 -9.49 -13.47 1.09
C ILE A 467 -8.70 -12.22 0.66
N GLY A 468 -7.42 -12.39 0.31
CA GLY A 468 -6.54 -11.32 -0.16
C GLY A 468 -5.20 -11.27 0.55
N TRP A 469 -4.31 -10.38 0.11
CA TRP A 469 -2.95 -10.24 0.60
C TRP A 469 -2.89 -9.34 1.84
N GLY A 470 -2.92 -9.94 3.03
CA GLY A 470 -2.58 -9.23 4.27
C GLY A 470 -3.37 -7.94 4.52
N HIS A 471 -4.71 -7.99 4.47
CA HIS A 471 -5.55 -6.82 4.77
C HIS A 471 -5.17 -6.20 6.11
N VAL A 472 -5.37 -4.89 6.27
CA VAL A 472 -5.12 -4.16 7.54
C VAL A 472 -5.75 -4.84 8.76
N TRP A 473 -6.84 -5.59 8.57
CA TRP A 473 -7.56 -6.30 9.62
C TRP A 473 -7.10 -7.74 9.89
N ASN A 474 -6.32 -8.37 9.01
CA ASN A 474 -5.91 -9.78 9.17
C ASN A 474 -5.13 -10.01 10.48
N ARG A 475 -4.37 -9.01 10.92
CA ARG A 475 -3.61 -9.03 12.17
C ARG A 475 -4.48 -9.34 13.40
N TYR A 476 -5.74 -8.91 13.40
CA TYR A 476 -6.67 -9.11 14.51
C TYR A 476 -7.26 -10.53 14.54
N ALA A 477 -6.91 -11.39 13.58
CA ALA A 477 -7.33 -12.79 13.53
C ALA A 477 -6.19 -13.78 13.80
N GLY A 478 -4.95 -13.30 13.94
CA GLY A 478 -3.77 -14.13 14.17
C GLY A 478 -3.66 -14.67 15.60
N PRO A 479 -2.66 -15.53 15.87
CA PRO A 479 -2.41 -16.11 17.20
C PRO A 479 -2.31 -15.12 18.37
N LEU A 480 -1.82 -13.88 18.13
CA LEU A 480 -1.66 -12.88 19.18
C LEU A 480 -2.95 -12.12 19.51
N SER A 481 -4.07 -12.38 18.82
CA SER A 481 -5.35 -11.77 19.16
C SER A 481 -6.15 -12.65 20.13
N CYS A 482 -6.63 -12.07 21.23
CA CYS A 482 -7.40 -12.81 22.22
C CYS A 482 -8.70 -13.35 21.63
N ARG A 483 -9.09 -14.57 22.03
CA ARG A 483 -10.35 -15.18 21.58
C ARG A 483 -11.52 -14.71 22.44
N GLY A 484 -12.73 -14.69 21.87
CA GLY A 484 -13.96 -14.40 22.62
C GLY A 484 -14.11 -12.95 23.06
N GLN A 485 -13.48 -12.01 22.35
CA GLN A 485 -13.61 -10.57 22.63
C GLN A 485 -15.07 -10.09 22.45
N SER A 486 -15.48 -9.15 23.29
CA SER A 486 -16.75 -8.42 23.15
C SER A 486 -16.71 -7.46 21.93
N ASN A 487 -17.74 -6.64 21.76
CA ASN A 487 -17.68 -5.57 20.75
C ASN A 487 -16.58 -4.56 21.14
N GLN A 488 -15.78 -4.14 20.17
CA GLN A 488 -14.59 -3.32 20.38
C GLN A 488 -14.47 -2.26 19.28
N CYS A 489 -13.75 -1.17 19.56
CA CYS A 489 -13.52 -0.07 18.63
C CYS A 489 -12.03 0.33 18.67
N ALA A 490 -11.27 -0.11 17.66
CA ALA A 490 -9.82 0.01 17.65
C ALA A 490 -9.32 1.02 16.61
N TYR A 491 -8.25 1.72 16.98
CA TYR A 491 -7.47 2.53 16.04
C TYR A 491 -6.90 1.69 14.92
N THR A 492 -7.06 2.20 13.70
CA THR A 492 -6.69 1.55 12.45
C THR A 492 -5.69 2.42 11.71
N PRO A 493 -4.53 1.89 11.30
CA PRO A 493 -3.56 2.67 10.55
C PRO A 493 -4.03 2.93 9.12
N LEU A 494 -3.74 4.12 8.59
CA LEU A 494 -3.95 4.44 7.17
C LEU A 494 -2.99 3.64 6.28
N LEU A 495 -1.72 3.55 6.69
CA LEU A 495 -0.73 2.65 6.13
C LEU A 495 -0.44 1.51 7.11
N PRO A 496 -1.06 0.32 6.95
CA PRO A 496 -0.86 -0.79 7.86
C PRO A 496 0.57 -1.33 7.84
N PRO A 497 1.08 -1.74 9.01
CA PRO A 497 2.28 -2.56 9.07
C PRO A 497 2.05 -3.88 8.32
N ALA A 498 3.06 -4.31 7.58
CA ALA A 498 2.97 -5.48 6.73
C ALA A 498 3.54 -6.72 7.47
N TRP A 499 2.68 -7.63 7.92
CA TRP A 499 2.99 -8.97 8.50
C TRP A 499 3.90 -9.07 9.73
N TRP A 500 5.17 -8.65 9.68
CA TRP A 500 6.13 -8.77 10.80
C TRP A 500 6.84 -7.44 11.06
N ASP A 501 6.21 -6.36 10.63
CA ASP A 501 6.74 -5.01 10.82
C ASP A 501 6.61 -4.53 12.28
N ASP A 502 5.82 -5.19 13.13
CA ASP A 502 5.47 -4.71 14.47
C ASP A 502 5.13 -5.85 15.46
N GLU A 503 5.24 -5.59 16.76
CA GLU A 503 5.12 -6.58 17.85
C GLU A 503 3.76 -7.29 17.85
N TRP A 504 2.70 -6.55 17.53
CA TRP A 504 1.34 -7.10 17.47
C TRP A 504 0.93 -7.55 16.07
N GLN A 505 1.88 -7.70 15.14
CA GLN A 505 1.57 -8.25 13.83
C GLN A 505 1.54 -9.76 13.90
N SER A 506 0.35 -10.30 13.70
CA SER A 506 0.10 -11.73 13.82
C SER A 506 -0.52 -12.23 12.51
N PRO A 507 0.30 -12.70 11.56
CA PRO A 507 -0.23 -13.21 10.31
C PRO A 507 -1.04 -14.48 10.54
N ILE A 508 -2.18 -14.60 9.85
CA ILE A 508 -2.97 -15.83 9.89
C ILE A 508 -2.23 -16.96 9.15
N GLY A 509 -2.55 -18.22 9.46
CA GLY A 509 -1.84 -19.37 8.91
C GLY A 509 -1.80 -19.45 7.37
N ARG A 510 -2.82 -18.90 6.69
CA ARG A 510 -2.78 -18.76 5.21
C ARG A 510 -1.66 -17.81 4.79
N ASP A 511 -1.60 -16.63 5.39
CA ASP A 511 -0.61 -15.61 5.04
C ASP A 511 0.80 -16.11 5.34
N ILE A 512 1.00 -16.84 6.45
CA ILE A 512 2.27 -17.54 6.76
C ILE A 512 2.65 -18.53 5.65
N ARG A 513 1.73 -19.42 5.24
CA ARG A 513 2.00 -20.37 4.13
C ARG A 513 2.37 -19.64 2.86
N ARG A 514 1.67 -18.55 2.56
CA ARG A 514 1.91 -17.76 1.37
C ARG A 514 3.27 -17.06 1.40
N LEU A 515 3.68 -16.52 2.54
CA LEU A 515 4.99 -15.90 2.75
C LEU A 515 6.15 -16.88 2.54
N ARG A 516 5.98 -18.15 2.90
CA ARG A 516 6.99 -19.20 2.62
C ARG A 516 7.28 -19.36 1.13
N GLU A 517 6.30 -19.12 0.26
CA GLU A 517 6.49 -19.16 -1.20
C GLU A 517 7.40 -18.02 -1.71
N TYR A 518 7.64 -16.99 -0.89
CA TYR A 518 8.57 -15.88 -1.17
C TYR A 518 9.94 -16.09 -0.50
N GLY A 519 10.16 -17.25 0.11
CA GLY A 519 11.37 -17.53 0.91
C GLY A 519 11.35 -16.92 2.30
N VAL A 520 10.21 -16.40 2.76
CA VAL A 520 10.07 -15.82 4.10
C VAL A 520 9.61 -16.91 5.06
N GLN A 521 10.47 -17.24 6.02
CA GLN A 521 10.12 -18.07 7.16
C GLN A 521 10.04 -17.21 8.41
N LEU A 522 8.89 -17.26 9.07
CA LEU A 522 8.64 -16.59 10.34
C LEU A 522 8.85 -17.56 11.48
N THR A 523 9.49 -17.10 12.56
CA THR A 523 9.46 -17.77 13.87
C THR A 523 8.04 -17.69 14.45
N ASP A 524 7.78 -18.45 15.52
CA ASP A 524 6.51 -18.37 16.24
C ASP A 524 6.28 -16.99 16.90
N SER A 525 7.37 -16.24 17.17
CA SER A 525 7.34 -14.84 17.61
C SER A 525 7.10 -13.83 16.47
N GLY A 526 7.07 -14.27 15.22
CA GLY A 526 6.87 -13.42 14.04
C GLY A 526 8.16 -12.85 13.44
N ASP A 527 9.33 -13.23 13.93
CA ASP A 527 10.62 -12.76 13.38
C ASP A 527 10.98 -13.48 12.09
N VAL A 528 11.63 -12.79 11.15
CA VAL A 528 12.12 -13.41 9.91
C VAL A 528 13.52 -13.96 10.08
N ASN A 529 13.73 -15.18 9.60
CA ASN A 529 15.07 -15.73 9.42
C ASN A 529 15.71 -15.12 8.16
N GLU A 530 16.47 -14.03 8.33
CA GLU A 530 17.12 -13.31 7.22
C GLU A 530 18.14 -14.17 6.46
N THR A 531 18.84 -15.09 7.15
CA THR A 531 19.79 -16.01 6.52
C THR A 531 19.08 -16.92 5.51
N LEU A 532 17.92 -17.46 5.86
CA LEU A 532 17.13 -18.28 4.94
C LEU A 532 16.57 -17.48 3.77
N LEU A 533 16.11 -16.24 4.01
CA LEU A 533 15.66 -15.35 2.93
C LEU A 533 16.82 -15.04 1.97
N HIS A 534 18.02 -14.78 2.49
CA HIS A 534 19.21 -14.58 1.68
C HIS A 534 19.55 -15.82 0.85
N SER A 535 19.61 -17.01 1.47
CA SER A 535 19.85 -18.27 0.76
C SER A 535 18.78 -18.55 -0.31
N PHE A 536 17.52 -18.23 -0.04
CA PHE A 536 16.45 -18.33 -1.02
C PHE A 536 16.69 -17.40 -2.21
N CYS A 537 17.02 -16.13 -1.97
CA CYS A 537 17.26 -15.17 -3.04
C CYS A 537 18.51 -15.50 -3.87
N VAL A 538 19.56 -16.07 -3.27
CA VAL A 538 20.78 -16.50 -3.98
C VAL A 538 20.53 -17.74 -4.84
N SER A 539 19.77 -18.73 -4.33
CA SER A 539 19.48 -19.97 -5.06
C SER A 539 18.41 -19.79 -6.14
N ARG A 540 17.60 -18.74 -6.03
CA ARG A 540 16.52 -18.45 -6.96
C ARG A 540 17.05 -17.89 -8.28
N LYS A 541 16.60 -18.47 -9.39
CA LYS A 541 16.83 -17.91 -10.73
C LYS A 541 16.09 -16.59 -10.92
N ASP A 542 16.80 -15.55 -11.36
CA ASP A 542 16.19 -14.26 -11.71
C ASP A 542 15.14 -14.47 -12.82
N THR A 543 13.91 -14.07 -12.55
CA THR A 543 12.79 -14.25 -13.49
C THR A 543 12.53 -12.92 -14.17
N VAL A 544 13.06 -12.75 -15.39
CA VAL A 544 12.87 -11.54 -16.18
C VAL A 544 11.87 -11.82 -17.30
N LYS A 545 10.65 -11.31 -17.15
CA LYS A 545 9.64 -11.35 -18.21
C LYS A 545 9.52 -9.99 -18.87
N THR A 546 9.74 -9.94 -20.18
CA THR A 546 9.64 -8.71 -20.97
C THR A 546 8.56 -8.83 -22.04
N ILE A 547 7.97 -7.70 -22.40
CA ILE A 547 6.99 -7.57 -23.48
C ILE A 547 7.46 -6.45 -24.40
N SER A 548 7.55 -6.73 -25.71
CA SER A 548 7.79 -5.69 -26.72
C SER A 548 6.57 -4.78 -26.83
N VAL A 549 6.81 -3.46 -26.83
CA VAL A 549 5.74 -2.48 -26.93
C VAL A 549 5.27 -2.28 -28.38
N TYR A 550 6.12 -2.57 -29.34
CA TYR A 550 5.77 -2.64 -30.76
C TYR A 550 5.39 -4.10 -31.07
N ARG A 551 4.19 -4.32 -31.62
CA ARG A 551 3.89 -5.58 -32.30
C ARG A 551 4.62 -5.52 -33.64
N HIS A 552 5.47 -6.50 -33.91
CA HIS A 552 5.93 -6.78 -35.26
C HIS A 552 4.75 -7.21 -36.12
#